data_AF-A0A950ZQY5-F1
#
_entry.id   AF-A0A950ZQY5-F1
#
_cell.length_a   1.000
_cell.length_b   1.000
_cell.length_c   1.000
_cell.angle_alpha   90.00
_cell.angle_beta   90.00
_cell.angle_gamma   90.00
#
_symmetry.space_group_name_H-M   'P 1'
#
loop_
_entity.id
_entity.type
_entity.pdbx_description
1 polymer ?
#
loop_
_entity_poly.entity_id
_entity_poly.type
_entity_poly.pdbx_seq_one_letter_code
_entity_poly.pdbx_strand_id
1 'polypeptide(L)'
;ARGQGISRALHRQRFELLNQAAGHEVPGVFIDVVNPTRMDDAELQAEHAVGMDPFSRLKIFQRLGFRRVDIRYEQPVGGPDGGPVTKLDLLYCPQRPADSVPTSYVAATMRAYWSGWLGPDRAAYFANQLEARAEGRRVLALLPPAIAPPSRLP
;
A
#
# COMPACT_ATOMS: atom_id res chain seq x y z
N ALA A 1 -22.33 1.58 -14.56
CA ALA A 1 -22.01 0.87 -13.30
C ALA A 1 -21.46 1.76 -12.16
N ARG A 2 -21.12 3.05 -12.36
CA ARG A 2 -20.68 3.93 -11.26
C ARG A 2 -21.89 4.30 -10.37
N GLY A 3 -21.69 4.39 -9.05
CA GLY A 3 -22.71 4.86 -8.09
C GLY A 3 -23.62 3.80 -7.45
N GLN A 4 -23.51 2.52 -7.82
CA GLN A 4 -24.39 1.44 -7.32
C GLN A 4 -23.89 0.74 -6.04
N GLY A 5 -22.87 1.27 -5.35
CA GLY A 5 -22.33 0.65 -4.13
C GLY A 5 -21.54 -0.66 -4.32
N ILE A 6 -21.40 -1.15 -5.55
CA ILE A 6 -20.73 -2.41 -5.89
C ILE A 6 -19.32 -2.51 -5.29
N SER A 7 -18.51 -1.43 -5.36
CA SER A 7 -17.16 -1.44 -4.77
C SER A 7 -17.16 -1.66 -3.25
N ARG A 8 -18.17 -1.18 -2.52
CA ARG A 8 -18.29 -1.43 -1.08
C ARG A 8 -18.70 -2.88 -0.81
N ALA A 9 -19.62 -3.42 -1.62
CA ALA A 9 -20.05 -4.81 -1.50
C ALA A 9 -18.88 -5.78 -1.77
N LEU A 10 -18.15 -5.58 -2.87
CA LEU A 10 -16.95 -6.36 -3.20
C LEU A 10 -15.87 -6.25 -2.12
N HIS A 11 -15.66 -5.04 -1.57
CA HIS A 11 -14.69 -4.82 -0.50
C HIS A 11 -15.06 -5.58 0.79
N ARG A 12 -16.35 -5.65 1.14
CA ARG A 12 -16.83 -6.45 2.28
C ARG A 12 -16.65 -7.94 2.01
N GLN A 13 -17.09 -8.40 0.85
CA GLN A 13 -17.00 -9.82 0.45
C GLN A 13 -15.54 -10.30 0.40
N ARG A 14 -14.57 -9.42 0.10
CA ARG A 14 -13.15 -9.77 0.12
C ARG A 14 -12.71 -10.37 1.46
N PHE A 15 -13.11 -9.80 2.59
CA PHE A 15 -12.70 -10.34 3.90
C PHE A 15 -13.37 -11.67 4.22
N GLU A 16 -14.61 -11.87 3.81
CA GLU A 16 -15.29 -13.16 3.93
C GLU A 16 -14.53 -14.26 3.17
N LEU A 17 -14.12 -13.98 1.93
CA LEU A 17 -13.34 -14.91 1.10
C LEU A 17 -11.94 -15.16 1.68
N LEU A 18 -11.25 -14.12 2.14
CA LEU A 18 -9.92 -14.26 2.76
C LEU A 18 -9.99 -15.09 4.05
N ASN A 19 -11.01 -14.87 4.86
CA ASN A 19 -11.23 -15.65 6.08
C ASN A 19 -11.49 -17.12 5.78
N GLN A 20 -12.29 -17.42 4.75
CA GLN A 20 -12.54 -18.78 4.30
C GLN A 20 -11.26 -19.46 3.82
N ALA A 21 -10.45 -18.76 3.01
CA ALA A 21 -9.19 -19.28 2.49
C ALA A 21 -8.13 -19.51 3.60
N ALA A 22 -8.08 -18.63 4.60
CA ALA A 22 -7.15 -18.74 5.73
C ALA A 22 -7.62 -19.73 6.80
N GLY A 23 -8.92 -20.06 6.86
CA GLY A 23 -9.53 -20.83 7.95
C GLY A 23 -9.64 -20.07 9.27
N HIS A 24 -9.31 -18.77 9.29
CA HIS A 24 -9.41 -17.89 10.44
C HIS A 24 -9.62 -16.43 10.00
N GLU A 25 -9.94 -15.54 10.94
CA GLU A 25 -10.03 -14.10 10.63
C GLU A 25 -8.65 -13.54 10.24
N VAL A 26 -8.53 -12.94 9.06
CA VAL A 26 -7.29 -12.30 8.64
C VAL A 26 -7.17 -10.90 9.26
N PRO A 27 -5.97 -10.43 9.64
CA PRO A 27 -5.84 -9.12 10.28
C PRO A 27 -6.25 -7.95 9.37
N GLY A 28 -6.00 -8.08 8.06
CA GLY A 28 -6.21 -7.02 7.08
C GLY A 28 -5.59 -7.35 5.73
N VAL A 29 -5.57 -6.37 4.83
CA VAL A 29 -4.93 -6.49 3.51
C VAL A 29 -4.00 -5.31 3.24
N PHE A 30 -2.92 -5.59 2.52
CA PHE A 30 -2.01 -4.57 2.01
C PHE A 30 -2.24 -4.33 0.52
N ILE A 31 -2.00 -3.09 0.09
CA ILE A 31 -1.82 -2.71 -1.31
C ILE A 31 -0.67 -1.71 -1.39
N ASP A 32 0.07 -1.70 -2.48
CA ASP A 32 0.88 -0.54 -2.83
C ASP A 32 0.12 0.36 -3.81
N VAL A 33 0.43 1.65 -3.75
CA VAL A 33 -0.18 2.65 -4.60
C VAL A 33 0.81 3.77 -4.86
N VAL A 34 0.77 4.31 -6.07
CA VAL A 34 1.47 5.54 -6.41
C VAL A 34 1.08 6.67 -5.46
N ASN A 35 2.09 7.34 -4.91
CA ASN A 35 1.93 8.58 -4.17
C ASN A 35 2.16 9.78 -5.13
N PRO A 36 1.10 10.48 -5.54
CA PRO A 36 1.21 11.60 -6.49
C PRO A 36 1.97 12.81 -5.94
N THR A 37 2.18 12.90 -4.62
CA THR A 37 2.97 13.98 -4.02
C THR A 37 4.48 13.83 -4.25
N ARG A 38 4.93 12.66 -4.73
CA ARG A 38 6.33 12.37 -5.07
C ARG A 38 6.58 12.30 -6.59
N MET A 39 5.58 12.65 -7.38
CA MET A 39 5.66 12.66 -8.84
C MET A 39 5.99 14.06 -9.36
N ASP A 40 6.69 14.12 -10.48
CA ASP A 40 6.83 15.36 -11.25
C ASP A 40 5.61 15.60 -12.16
N ASP A 41 5.55 16.77 -12.78
CA ASP A 41 4.42 17.16 -13.62
C ASP A 41 4.27 16.24 -14.84
N ALA A 42 5.37 15.75 -15.43
CA ALA A 42 5.32 14.87 -16.59
C ALA A 42 4.76 13.49 -16.22
N GLU A 43 5.16 12.95 -15.07
CA GLU A 43 4.64 11.70 -14.52
C GLU A 43 3.17 11.79 -14.14
N LEU A 44 2.73 12.91 -13.54
CA LEU A 44 1.32 13.14 -13.25
C LEU A 44 0.47 13.18 -14.52
N GLN A 45 0.96 13.85 -15.58
CA GLN A 45 0.27 13.87 -16.87
C GLN A 45 0.21 12.47 -17.49
N ALA A 46 1.28 11.67 -17.39
CA ALA A 46 1.29 10.29 -17.86
C ALA A 46 0.27 9.42 -17.13
N GLU A 47 0.20 9.48 -15.78
CA GLU A 47 -0.81 8.76 -14.98
C GLU A 47 -2.24 9.19 -15.35
N HIS A 48 -2.47 10.49 -15.58
CA HIS A 48 -3.77 11.00 -16.01
C HIS A 48 -4.18 10.48 -17.39
N ALA A 49 -3.24 10.30 -18.31
CA ALA A 49 -3.52 9.86 -19.66
C ALA A 49 -3.94 8.38 -19.74
N VAL A 50 -3.46 7.54 -18.83
CA VAL A 50 -3.66 6.08 -18.89
C VAL A 50 -4.65 5.53 -17.86
N GLY A 51 -5.17 6.37 -16.96
CA GLY A 51 -5.94 5.86 -15.83
C GLY A 51 -6.79 6.88 -15.09
N MET A 52 -7.01 6.57 -13.82
CA MET A 52 -7.71 7.45 -12.89
C MET A 52 -6.70 8.42 -12.28
N ASP A 53 -7.10 9.69 -12.11
CA ASP A 53 -6.35 10.66 -11.32
C ASP A 53 -5.85 10.04 -9.99
N PRO A 54 -4.52 10.03 -9.74
CA PRO A 54 -3.95 9.37 -8.59
C PRO A 54 -4.45 9.96 -7.26
N PHE A 55 -4.78 11.25 -7.20
CA PHE A 55 -5.39 11.85 -6.00
C PHE A 55 -6.81 11.31 -5.76
N SER A 56 -7.61 11.21 -6.82
CA SER A 56 -8.94 10.59 -6.76
C SER A 56 -8.88 9.12 -6.35
N ARG A 57 -7.90 8.36 -6.86
CA ARG A 57 -7.65 6.97 -6.46
C ARG A 57 -7.38 6.84 -4.96
N LEU A 58 -6.52 7.69 -4.39
CA LEU A 58 -6.25 7.71 -2.94
C LEU A 58 -7.50 8.06 -2.11
N LYS A 59 -8.33 9.01 -2.56
CA LYS A 59 -9.60 9.34 -1.89
C LYS A 59 -10.56 8.15 -1.88
N ILE A 60 -10.59 7.33 -2.94
CA ILE A 60 -11.39 6.10 -2.97
C ILE A 60 -10.85 5.09 -1.96
N PHE A 61 -9.54 4.84 -1.94
CA PHE A 61 -8.94 3.91 -1.00
C PHE A 61 -9.17 4.33 0.46
N GLN A 62 -9.04 5.62 0.77
CA GLN A 62 -9.36 6.14 2.10
C GLN A 62 -10.82 5.85 2.50
N ARG A 63 -11.79 6.07 1.61
CA ARG A 63 -13.22 5.77 1.86
C ARG A 63 -13.51 4.27 1.99
N LEU A 64 -12.66 3.43 1.41
CA LEU A 64 -12.70 1.97 1.54
C LEU A 64 -12.01 1.49 2.82
N GLY A 65 -11.42 2.37 3.63
CA GLY A 65 -10.81 2.00 4.91
C GLY A 65 -9.29 1.79 4.86
N PHE A 66 -8.66 1.99 3.70
CA PHE A 66 -7.20 1.95 3.61
C PHE A 66 -6.56 3.15 4.30
N ARG A 67 -5.47 2.89 5.01
CA ARG A 67 -4.60 3.86 5.66
C ARG A 67 -3.17 3.64 5.21
N ARG A 68 -2.36 4.70 5.15
CA ARG A 68 -0.93 4.60 4.85
C ARG A 68 -0.19 4.06 6.05
N VAL A 69 0.65 3.03 5.84
CA VAL A 69 1.58 2.54 6.86
C VAL A 69 2.69 3.57 7.02
N ASP A 70 3.01 3.98 8.26
CA ASP A 70 4.06 4.95 8.57
C ASP A 70 5.47 4.38 8.40
N ILE A 71 5.83 4.04 7.17
CA ILE A 71 7.13 3.51 6.77
C ILE A 71 7.48 3.96 5.36
N ARG A 72 8.77 4.19 5.11
CA ARG A 72 9.28 4.39 3.76
C ARG A 72 9.24 3.06 3.00
N TYR A 73 8.19 2.86 2.22
CA TYR A 73 8.03 1.69 1.36
C TYR A 73 8.76 1.88 0.03
N GLU A 74 9.47 0.84 -0.40
CA GLU A 74 10.14 0.77 -1.70
C GLU A 74 9.90 -0.62 -2.28
N GLN A 75 9.31 -0.69 -3.48
CA GLN A 75 9.21 -1.96 -4.20
C GLN A 75 10.60 -2.30 -4.76
N PRO A 76 11.11 -3.54 -4.59
CA PRO A 76 12.50 -3.87 -4.90
C PRO A 76 12.98 -3.63 -6.33
N VAL A 77 12.09 -3.83 -7.31
CA VAL A 77 12.40 -3.73 -8.75
C VAL A 77 11.26 -3.04 -9.49
N GLY A 78 11.56 -2.54 -10.70
CA GLY A 78 10.61 -1.85 -11.57
C GLY A 78 10.77 -0.33 -11.62
N GLY A 79 11.76 0.22 -10.90
CA GLY A 79 12.18 1.61 -11.00
C GLY A 79 13.24 1.83 -12.10
N PRO A 80 13.83 3.03 -12.17
CA PRO A 80 14.92 3.35 -13.09
C PRO A 80 16.06 2.33 -13.01
N ASP A 81 16.59 1.94 -14.16
CA ASP A 81 17.67 0.94 -14.30
C ASP A 81 17.38 -0.42 -13.65
N GLY A 82 16.10 -0.78 -13.49
CA GLY A 82 15.66 -2.01 -12.83
C GLY A 82 15.76 -1.96 -11.30
N GLY A 83 16.08 -0.79 -10.74
CA GLY A 83 16.16 -0.53 -9.31
C GLY A 83 14.78 -0.40 -8.62
N PRO A 84 14.75 0.08 -7.37
CA PRO A 84 13.52 0.14 -6.59
C PRO A 84 12.56 1.24 -7.06
N VAL A 85 11.26 0.98 -6.92
CA VAL A 85 10.21 2.00 -7.09
C VAL A 85 10.03 2.72 -5.74
N THR A 86 10.35 4.01 -5.70
CA THR A 86 10.37 4.84 -4.47
C THR A 86 9.16 5.75 -4.31
N LYS A 87 8.31 5.82 -5.34
CA LYS A 87 7.13 6.71 -5.42
C LYS A 87 5.84 6.02 -4.95
N LEU A 88 5.94 4.90 -4.25
CA LEU A 88 4.81 4.16 -3.72
C LEU A 88 4.61 4.45 -2.23
N ASP A 89 3.35 4.39 -1.80
CA ASP A 89 2.97 4.20 -0.41
C ASP A 89 2.45 2.78 -0.23
N LEU A 90 2.81 2.15 0.89
CA LEU A 90 2.15 0.94 1.35
C LEU A 90 0.89 1.32 2.13
N LEU A 91 -0.27 0.88 1.66
CA LEU A 91 -1.52 1.04 2.38
C LEU A 91 -1.95 -0.28 3.03
N TYR A 92 -2.62 -0.16 4.17
CA TYR A 92 -3.22 -1.26 4.91
C TYR A 92 -4.69 -0.98 5.18
N CYS A 93 -5.56 -1.96 4.91
CA CYS A 93 -6.95 -1.95 5.31
C CYS A 93 -7.14 -3.03 6.38
N PRO A 94 -7.30 -2.66 7.65
CA PRO A 94 -7.53 -3.65 8.69
C PRO A 94 -8.96 -4.19 8.59
N GLN A 95 -9.16 -5.46 8.95
CA GLN A 95 -10.51 -6.06 8.98
C GLN A 95 -11.35 -5.51 10.14
N ARG A 96 -10.69 -5.25 11.28
CA ARG A 96 -11.24 -4.59 12.46
C ARG A 96 -10.66 -3.17 12.57
N PRO A 97 -11.36 -2.18 13.14
CA PRO A 97 -10.79 -0.85 13.34
C PRO A 97 -9.45 -0.92 14.08
N ALA A 98 -8.41 -0.29 13.54
CA ALA A 98 -7.07 -0.24 14.09
C ALA A 98 -6.37 1.05 13.65
N ASP A 99 -5.49 1.56 14.51
CA ASP A 99 -4.68 2.76 14.26
C ASP A 99 -3.20 2.42 14.05
N SER A 100 -2.85 1.13 14.09
CA SER A 100 -1.49 0.63 13.87
C SER A 100 -1.49 -0.76 13.26
N VAL A 101 -0.36 -1.17 12.70
CA VAL A 101 -0.10 -2.53 12.21
C VAL A 101 1.26 -3.03 12.73
N PRO A 102 1.39 -4.31 13.13
CA PRO A 102 2.69 -4.87 13.50
C PRO A 102 3.69 -4.79 12.35
N THR A 103 4.92 -4.38 12.65
CA THR A 103 6.01 -4.33 11.65
C THR A 103 6.29 -5.71 11.07
N SER A 104 6.18 -6.76 11.90
CA SER A 104 6.34 -8.15 11.46
C SER A 104 5.30 -8.56 10.41
N TYR A 105 4.07 -8.02 10.46
CA TYR A 105 3.05 -8.29 9.44
C TYR A 105 3.44 -7.65 8.11
N VAL A 106 3.99 -6.44 8.14
CA VAL A 106 4.47 -5.75 6.94
C VAL A 106 5.61 -6.55 6.29
N ALA A 107 6.63 -6.88 7.07
CA ALA A 107 7.82 -7.60 6.58
C ALA A 107 7.46 -9.01 6.07
N ALA A 108 6.68 -9.78 6.83
CA ALA A 108 6.25 -11.12 6.44
C ALA A 108 5.39 -11.10 5.17
N THR A 109 4.44 -10.17 5.07
CA THR A 109 3.57 -10.07 3.88
C THR A 109 4.37 -9.71 2.64
N MET A 110 5.28 -8.73 2.73
CA MET A 110 6.10 -8.32 1.59
C MET A 110 7.10 -9.40 1.20
N ARG A 111 7.70 -10.12 2.16
CA ARG A 111 8.52 -11.30 1.87
C ARG A 111 7.75 -12.35 1.06
N ALA A 112 6.53 -12.67 1.48
CA ALA A 112 5.69 -13.64 0.78
C ALA A 112 5.31 -13.15 -0.63
N TYR A 113 4.89 -11.89 -0.75
CA TYR A 113 4.54 -11.27 -2.03
C TYR A 113 5.73 -11.22 -3.01
N TRP A 114 6.92 -10.84 -2.53
CA TRP A 114 8.11 -10.74 -3.35
C TRP A 114 8.73 -12.07 -3.74
N SER A 115 8.50 -13.13 -2.94
CA SER A 115 9.07 -14.46 -3.21
C SER A 115 8.65 -15.02 -4.57
N GLY A 116 7.44 -14.71 -5.04
CA GLY A 116 6.92 -15.23 -6.31
C GLY A 116 7.64 -14.75 -7.56
N TRP A 117 8.38 -13.63 -7.49
CA TRP A 117 9.02 -13.00 -8.65
C TRP A 117 10.48 -12.60 -8.43
N LEU A 118 10.95 -12.54 -7.17
CA LEU A 118 12.36 -12.34 -6.84
C LEU A 118 13.07 -13.63 -6.40
N GLY A 119 12.33 -14.68 -6.08
CA GLY A 119 12.84 -15.84 -5.37
C GLY A 119 13.02 -15.60 -3.86
N PRO A 120 13.15 -16.66 -3.06
CA PRO A 120 13.05 -16.60 -1.60
C PRO A 120 14.17 -15.78 -0.94
N ASP A 121 15.41 -15.89 -1.43
CA ASP A 121 16.57 -15.24 -0.79
C ASP A 121 16.55 -13.72 -0.99
N ARG A 122 16.29 -13.27 -2.23
CA ARG A 122 16.17 -11.84 -2.53
C ARG A 122 14.94 -11.24 -1.83
N ALA A 123 13.82 -11.95 -1.81
CA ALA A 123 12.63 -11.49 -1.09
C ALA A 123 12.89 -11.33 0.42
N ALA A 124 13.61 -12.27 1.04
CA ALA A 124 14.03 -12.16 2.43
C ALA A 124 14.97 -10.96 2.65
N TYR A 125 15.95 -10.75 1.78
CA TYR A 125 16.85 -9.60 1.84
C TYR A 125 16.07 -8.27 1.82
N PHE A 126 15.16 -8.08 0.85
CA PHE A 126 14.40 -6.84 0.78
C PHE A 126 13.39 -6.67 1.91
N ALA A 127 12.80 -7.75 2.42
CA ALA A 127 11.90 -7.71 3.56
C ALA A 127 12.64 -7.28 4.85
N ASN A 128 13.85 -7.79 5.06
CA ASN A 128 14.71 -7.36 6.16
C ASN A 128 15.09 -5.88 6.03
N GLN A 129 15.37 -5.39 4.83
CA GLN A 129 15.62 -3.97 4.59
C GLN A 129 14.37 -3.12 4.86
N LEU A 130 13.17 -3.61 4.51
CA LEU A 130 11.91 -2.94 4.86
C LEU A 130 11.71 -2.90 6.37
N GLU A 131 11.92 -4.00 7.07
CA GLU A 131 11.85 -4.06 8.53
C GLU A 131 12.87 -3.13 9.20
N ALA A 132 14.10 -3.05 8.68
CA ALA A 132 15.13 -2.13 9.18
C ALA A 132 14.70 -0.66 9.09
N ARG A 133 13.93 -0.26 8.07
CA ARG A 133 13.35 1.09 7.94
C ARG A 133 12.28 1.39 9.01
N ALA A 134 11.81 0.40 9.75
CA ALA A 134 10.98 0.62 10.92
C ALA A 134 11.79 1.11 12.14
N GLU A 135 13.13 1.10 12.10
CA GLU A 135 14.00 1.61 13.17
C GLU A 135 13.69 0.97 14.54
N GLY A 136 13.41 -0.32 14.55
CA GLY A 136 13.08 -1.09 15.76
C GLY A 136 11.65 -0.89 16.28
N ARG A 137 10.83 -0.04 15.65
CA ARG A 137 9.41 0.08 15.97
C ARG A 137 8.72 -1.27 15.72
N ARG A 138 8.06 -1.81 16.76
CA ARG A 138 7.31 -3.07 16.67
C ARG A 138 5.93 -2.91 16.01
N VAL A 139 5.40 -1.69 16.06
CA VAL A 139 4.13 -1.30 15.46
C VAL A 139 4.33 -0.02 14.66
N LEU A 140 3.64 0.10 13.54
CA LEU A 140 3.69 1.24 12.63
C LEU A 140 2.31 1.90 12.63
N ALA A 141 2.28 3.23 12.71
CA ALA A 141 1.02 3.98 12.71
C ALA A 141 0.31 3.89 11.35
N LEU A 142 -1.02 3.98 11.38
CA LEU A 142 -1.87 4.04 10.21
C LEU A 142 -2.34 5.48 9.96
N LEU A 143 -1.68 6.15 9.02
CA LEU A 143 -1.89 7.55 8.69
C LEU A 143 -2.96 7.72 7.59
N PRO A 144 -3.63 8.87 7.51
CA PRO A 144 -4.41 9.22 6.32
C PRO A 144 -3.53 9.19 5.05
N PRO A 145 -4.06 8.71 3.90
CA PRO A 145 -3.33 8.81 2.63
C PRO A 145 -3.04 10.27 2.24
N ALA A 146 -1.94 10.52 1.55
CA ALA A 146 -1.53 11.85 1.09
C ALA A 146 -2.39 12.31 -0.11
N ILE A 147 -3.61 12.78 0.16
CA ILE A 147 -4.64 13.10 -0.86
C ILE A 147 -4.56 14.53 -1.43
N ALA A 148 -3.53 15.30 -1.08
CA ALA A 148 -3.28 16.64 -1.61
C ALA A 148 -1.77 16.92 -1.67
N PRO A 149 -1.31 17.73 -2.64
CA PRO A 149 0.05 18.25 -2.61
C PRO A 149 0.23 19.11 -1.34
N PRO A 150 1.43 19.17 -0.75
CA PRO A 150 1.71 20.13 0.31
C PRO A 150 1.38 21.53 -0.20
N SER A 151 0.74 22.35 0.63
CA SER A 151 0.49 23.76 0.31
C SER A 151 1.84 24.42 0.01
N ARG A 152 2.11 24.71 -1.26
CA ARG A 152 3.18 25.63 -1.64
C ARG A 152 2.73 27.00 -1.11
N LEU A 153 3.31 27.44 0.00
CA LEU A 153 3.13 28.81 0.45
C LEU A 153 3.63 29.73 -0.68
N PRO A 154 2.92 30.83 -0.97
CA PRO A 154 3.34 31.81 -1.98
C PRO A 154 4.68 32.47 -1.60
#